data_AF-A0A7C4D3R0-F1
#
_entry.id   AF-A0A7C4D3R0-F1
#
_cell.length_a   1.000
_cell.length_b   1.000
_cell.length_c   1.000
_cell.angle_alpha   90.00
_cell.angle_beta   90.00
_cell.angle_gamma   90.00
#
_symmetry.space_group_name_H-M   'P 1'
#
loop_
_entity.id
_entity.type
_entity.pdbx_description
1 polymer ?
#
loop_
_entity_poly.entity_id
_entity_poly.type
_entity_poly.pdbx_seq_one_letter_code
_entity_poly.pdbx_strand_id
1 'polypeptide(L)'
;MSMIAEEYYLKQTMRQRINDVSIYYFLHMVEFQKSPHRMFTCYSGTHSFFMDAYGNIYPCIMLSKRIGNILYSSFDELWFSKRAYEVRRFIKDKKCYCWTPCETCPSLSRDPKVLLWNVKEIVRRGMM
;
A
#
# COMPACT_ATOMS: atom_id res chain seq x y z
N MET A 1 -20.88 5.93 10.39
CA MET A 1 -20.46 4.68 9.70
C MET A 1 -21.71 3.84 9.52
N SER A 2 -21.82 3.00 8.48
CA SER A 2 -22.96 2.07 8.38
C SER A 2 -22.97 1.10 9.56
N MET A 3 -24.14 0.62 9.98
CA MET A 3 -24.31 -0.29 11.12
C MET A 3 -23.37 -1.50 11.09
N ILE A 4 -23.09 -2.03 9.89
CA ILE A 4 -22.18 -3.16 9.66
C ILE A 4 -20.72 -2.79 9.95
N ALA A 5 -20.27 -1.60 9.55
CA ALA A 5 -18.90 -1.15 9.77
C ALA A 5 -18.63 -0.86 11.25
N GLU A 6 -19.65 -0.40 11.98
CA GLU A 6 -19.59 -0.15 13.41
C GLU A 6 -19.52 -1.46 14.21
N GLU A 7 -20.36 -2.44 13.86
CA GLU A 7 -20.30 -3.77 14.47
C GLU A 7 -18.96 -4.48 14.21
N TYR A 8 -18.42 -4.40 12.98
CA TYR A 8 -17.10 -4.95 12.65
C TYR A 8 -16.00 -4.30 13.49
N TYR A 9 -16.02 -2.97 13.64
CA TYR A 9 -15.01 -2.23 14.40
C TYR A 9 -15.09 -2.52 15.91
N LEU A 10 -16.29 -2.65 16.47
CA LEU A 10 -16.48 -2.96 17.88
C LEU A 10 -15.99 -4.37 18.25
N LYS A 11 -16.12 -5.35 17.35
CA LYS A 11 -15.62 -6.72 17.54
C LYS A 11 -14.09 -6.83 17.51
N GLN A 12 -13.37 -5.81 17.03
CA GLN A 12 -11.91 -5.81 17.03
C GLN A 12 -11.33 -5.57 18.43
N THR A 13 -10.29 -6.33 18.77
CA THR A 13 -9.41 -6.06 19.91
C THR A 13 -8.66 -4.74 19.74
N MET A 14 -8.16 -4.16 20.84
CA MET A 14 -7.35 -2.93 20.79
C MET A 14 -6.15 -3.05 19.84
N ARG A 15 -5.46 -4.19 19.86
CA ARG A 15 -4.35 -4.45 18.94
C ARG A 15 -4.81 -4.45 17.48
N GLN A 16 -5.96 -5.04 17.17
CA GLN A 16 -6.50 -5.02 15.81
C GLN A 16 -6.86 -3.60 15.38
N ARG A 17 -7.52 -2.81 16.25
CA ARG A 17 -7.87 -1.41 15.95
C ARG A 17 -6.65 -0.54 15.67
N ILE A 18 -5.58 -0.71 16.45
CA ILE A 18 -4.32 0.03 16.24
C ILE A 18 -3.69 -0.30 14.89
N ASN A 19 -3.78 -1.56 14.44
CA ASN A 19 -3.20 -2.01 13.18
C ASN A 19 -4.17 -1.92 11.99
N ASP A 20 -5.42 -1.52 12.19
CA ASP A 20 -6.42 -1.43 11.12
C ASP A 20 -6.16 -0.18 10.27
N VAL A 21 -5.72 -0.41 9.03
CA VAL A 21 -5.47 0.65 8.05
C VAL A 21 -6.71 1.00 7.23
N SER A 22 -7.79 0.23 7.36
CA SER A 22 -8.99 0.36 6.52
C SER A 22 -9.67 1.70 6.74
N ILE A 23 -9.78 2.15 7.99
CA ILE A 23 -10.36 3.46 8.32
C ILE A 23 -9.55 4.57 7.66
N TYR A 24 -8.22 4.55 7.84
CA TYR A 24 -7.34 5.54 7.22
C TYR A 24 -7.51 5.54 5.69
N TYR A 25 -7.53 4.36 5.07
CA TYR A 25 -7.69 4.17 3.64
C TYR A 25 -9.02 4.76 3.12
N PHE A 26 -10.14 4.45 3.77
CA PHE A 26 -11.45 4.93 3.34
C PHE A 26 -11.65 6.43 3.56
N LEU A 27 -11.14 7.00 4.66
CA LEU A 27 -11.25 8.43 4.93
C LEU A 27 -10.50 9.29 3.91
N HIS A 28 -9.33 8.85 3.45
CA HIS A 28 -8.52 9.60 2.48
C HIS A 28 -8.80 9.23 1.02
N MET A 29 -9.71 8.28 0.76
CA MET A 29 -10.06 7.88 -0.61
C MET A 29 -10.67 9.04 -1.41
N VAL A 30 -11.60 9.79 -0.81
CA VAL A 30 -12.25 10.93 -1.48
C VAL A 30 -11.25 12.05 -1.75
N GLU A 31 -10.34 12.32 -0.81
CA GLU A 31 -9.26 13.30 -0.98
C GLU A 31 -8.35 12.93 -2.16
N PHE A 32 -7.92 11.66 -2.24
CA PHE A 32 -7.14 11.16 -3.36
C PHE A 32 -7.86 11.34 -4.70
N GLN A 33 -9.15 11.00 -4.77
CA GLN A 33 -9.92 11.10 -6.01
C GLN A 33 -10.09 12.56 -6.47
N LYS A 34 -10.20 13.51 -5.52
CA LYS A 34 -10.30 14.94 -5.84
C LYS A 34 -8.97 15.53 -6.30
N SER A 35 -7.86 15.10 -5.71
CA SER A 35 -6.52 15.61 -6.04
C SER A 35 -5.50 14.48 -6.04
N PRO A 36 -5.38 13.70 -7.14
CA PRO A 36 -4.50 12.55 -7.19
C PRO A 36 -3.03 12.96 -7.08
N HIS A 37 -2.42 12.61 -5.94
CA HIS A 37 -0.98 12.74 -5.72
C HIS A 37 -0.46 11.63 -4.81
N ARG A 38 0.85 11.57 -4.61
CA ARG A 38 1.45 10.61 -3.69
C ARG A 38 1.15 10.99 -2.23
N MET A 39 0.25 10.25 -1.57
CA MET A 39 -0.16 10.51 -0.18
C MET A 39 0.53 9.62 0.88
N PHE A 40 1.24 8.57 0.48
CA PHE A 40 1.90 7.61 1.39
C PHE A 40 3.26 7.17 0.87
N THR A 41 4.07 6.56 1.74
CA THR A 41 5.32 5.89 1.32
C THR A 41 4.98 4.52 0.73
N CYS A 42 5.21 4.34 -0.56
CA CYS A 42 4.88 3.10 -1.24
C CYS A 42 6.09 2.17 -1.32
N TYR A 43 5.85 0.92 -0.94
CA TYR A 43 6.86 -0.13 -0.88
C TYR A 43 6.68 -1.18 -1.99
N SER A 44 5.91 -0.88 -3.05
CA SER A 44 5.75 -1.76 -4.20
C SER A 44 7.11 -1.99 -4.87
N GLY A 45 7.34 -3.22 -5.34
CA GLY A 45 8.65 -3.63 -5.81
C GLY A 45 9.65 -3.96 -4.69
N THR A 46 9.32 -3.84 -3.40
CA THR A 46 10.15 -4.38 -2.29
C THR A 46 9.47 -5.53 -1.57
N HIS A 47 8.19 -5.41 -1.24
CA HIS A 47 7.41 -6.45 -0.53
C HIS A 47 6.36 -7.14 -1.40
N SER A 48 6.11 -6.59 -2.59
CA SER A 48 5.11 -7.06 -3.54
C SER A 48 5.65 -6.90 -4.96
N PHE A 49 5.19 -7.78 -5.84
CA PHE A 49 5.38 -7.68 -7.29
C PHE A 49 4.07 -8.03 -7.98
N PHE A 50 3.95 -7.66 -9.25
CA PHE A 50 2.88 -8.11 -10.13
C PHE A 50 3.50 -8.89 -11.30
N MET A 51 2.90 -10.03 -11.63
CA MET A 51 3.26 -10.83 -12.79
C MET A 51 2.06 -10.93 -13.73
N ASP A 52 2.26 -10.62 -15.00
CA ASP A 52 1.21 -10.82 -16.01
C ASP A 52 1.19 -12.26 -16.54
N ALA A 53 0.17 -12.60 -17.34
CA ALA A 53 -0.01 -13.94 -17.91
C ALA A 53 1.12 -14.37 -18.88
N TYR A 54 1.97 -13.43 -19.31
CA TYR A 54 3.12 -13.70 -20.18
C TYR A 54 4.43 -13.84 -19.38
N GLY A 55 4.37 -13.80 -18.05
CA GLY A 55 5.53 -13.93 -17.16
C GLY A 55 6.33 -12.64 -16.98
N ASN A 56 5.84 -11.48 -17.44
CA ASN A 56 6.53 -10.20 -17.20
C ASN A 56 6.34 -9.76 -15.75
N ILE A 57 7.43 -9.33 -15.12
CA ILE A 57 7.45 -8.87 -13.73
C ILE A 57 7.40 -7.34 -13.68
N TYR A 58 6.54 -6.81 -12.81
CA TYR A 58 6.33 -5.40 -12.52
C TYR A 58 6.37 -5.17 -11.00
N PRO A 59 6.62 -3.94 -10.54
CA PRO A 59 6.58 -3.64 -9.10
C PRO A 59 5.16 -3.68 -8.52
N CYS A 60 4.14 -3.37 -9.34
CA CYS A 60 2.72 -3.43 -9.00
C CYS A 60 1.87 -3.39 -10.28
N ILE A 61 0.56 -3.62 -10.16
CA ILE A 61 -0.37 -3.61 -11.30
C ILE A 61 -0.55 -2.22 -11.95
N MET A 62 -0.37 -1.15 -11.18
CA MET A 62 -0.65 0.22 -11.65
C MET A 62 0.52 0.85 -12.41
N LEU A 63 1.75 0.36 -12.20
CA LEU A 63 2.95 0.98 -12.77
C LEU A 63 3.48 0.13 -13.92
N SER A 64 3.30 0.62 -15.15
CA SER A 64 3.78 -0.02 -16.39
C SER A 64 5.30 0.08 -16.59
N LYS A 65 6.08 -0.18 -15.53
CA LYS A 65 7.54 -0.31 -15.58
C LYS A 65 7.94 -1.76 -15.39
N ARG A 66 8.04 -2.48 -16.52
CA ARG A 66 8.54 -3.85 -16.55
C ARG A 66 9.95 -3.93 -15.98
N ILE A 67 10.16 -4.89 -15.08
CA ILE A 67 11.44 -5.26 -14.49
C ILE A 67 12.15 -6.29 -15.38
N GLY A 68 11.41 -7.31 -15.82
CA GLY A 68 11.92 -8.36 -16.69
C GLY A 68 10.85 -9.40 -17.02
N ASN A 69 11.25 -10.61 -17.39
CA ASN A 69 10.32 -11.71 -17.61
C ASN A 69 10.93 -13.03 -17.13
N ILE A 70 10.15 -13.77 -16.35
CA ILE A 70 10.58 -14.98 -15.65
C ILE A 70 10.90 -16.16 -16.58
N LEU A 71 10.41 -16.12 -17.82
CA LEU A 71 10.69 -17.13 -18.84
C LEU A 71 12.14 -17.06 -19.36
N TYR A 72 12.84 -15.94 -19.14
CA TYR A 72 14.21 -15.72 -19.64
C TYR A 72 15.26 -15.53 -18.54
N SER A 73 14.85 -15.32 -17.29
CA SER A 73 15.75 -15.07 -16.15
C SER A 73 15.07 -15.51 -14.86
N SER A 74 15.86 -15.93 -13.87
CA SER A 74 15.31 -16.29 -12.56
C SER A 74 14.69 -15.08 -11.85
N PHE A 75 13.77 -15.33 -10.91
CA PHE A 75 13.14 -14.24 -10.18
C PHE A 75 14.16 -13.41 -9.42
N ASP A 76 15.15 -14.04 -8.78
CA ASP A 76 16.18 -13.34 -8.00
C ASP A 76 17.06 -12.44 -8.89
N GLU A 77 17.47 -12.92 -10.07
CA GLU A 77 18.21 -12.09 -11.03
C GLU A 77 17.41 -10.85 -11.43
N LEU A 78 16.12 -11.02 -11.73
CA LEU A 78 15.24 -9.91 -12.05
C LEU A 78 15.06 -8.98 -10.85
N TRP A 79 14.83 -9.55 -9.67
CA TRP A 79 14.50 -8.83 -8.45
C TRP A 79 15.68 -8.05 -7.90
N PHE A 80 16.92 -8.50 -8.10
CA PHE A 80 18.14 -7.80 -7.70
C PHE A 80 18.83 -7.06 -8.87
N SER A 81 18.22 -7.05 -10.05
CA SER A 81 18.74 -6.35 -11.23
C SER A 81 18.84 -4.84 -11.02
N LYS A 82 19.73 -4.21 -11.82
CA LYS A 82 19.80 -2.75 -11.96
C LYS A 82 18.44 -2.16 -12.32
N ARG A 83 17.68 -2.84 -13.18
CA ARG A 83 16.33 -2.41 -13.59
C ARG A 83 15.36 -2.38 -12.41
N ALA A 84 15.33 -3.40 -11.56
CA ALA A 84 14.50 -3.40 -10.36
C ALA A 84 14.88 -2.25 -9.40
N TYR A 85 16.18 -1.98 -9.26
CA TYR A 85 16.65 -0.83 -8.47
C TYR A 85 16.17 0.51 -9.04
N GLU A 86 16.27 0.73 -10.35
CA GLU A 86 15.78 1.94 -11.02
C GLU A 86 14.27 2.14 -10.83
N VAL A 87 13.49 1.06 -10.94
CA VAL A 87 12.04 1.08 -10.73
C VAL A 87 11.69 1.41 -9.28
N ARG A 88 12.38 0.79 -8.30
CA ARG A 88 12.19 1.11 -6.88
C ARG A 88 12.59 2.55 -6.56
N ARG A 89 13.67 3.06 -7.16
CA ARG A 89 14.06 4.48 -7.03
C ARG A 89 13.01 5.41 -7.60
N PHE A 90 12.41 5.08 -8.75
CA PHE A 90 11.32 5.86 -9.33
C PHE A 90 10.10 5.96 -8.40
N ILE A 91 9.73 4.86 -7.74
CA ILE A 91 8.66 4.83 -6.74
C ILE A 91 9.04 5.65 -5.50
N LYS A 92 10.27 5.46 -4.99
CA LYS A 92 10.81 6.19 -3.83
C LYS A 92 10.85 7.70 -4.06
N ASP A 93 11.21 8.12 -5.27
CA ASP A 93 11.22 9.53 -5.72
C ASP A 93 9.80 10.09 -5.92
N LYS A 94 8.74 9.33 -5.58
CA LYS A 94 7.33 9.72 -5.69
C LYS A 94 6.87 10.08 -7.11
N LYS A 95 7.52 9.51 -8.15
CA LYS A 95 7.22 9.80 -9.56
C LYS A 95 6.01 9.06 -10.13
N CYS A 96 5.22 8.43 -9.28
CA CYS A 96 3.89 7.88 -9.59
C CYS A 96 2.98 8.03 -8.38
N TYR A 97 1.69 7.77 -8.55
CA TYR A 97 0.69 7.77 -7.50
C TYR A 97 -0.41 6.75 -7.82
N CYS A 98 -0.99 6.15 -6.79
CA CYS A 98 -2.16 5.28 -6.86
C CYS A 98 -2.82 5.24 -5.46
N TRP A 99 -4.04 4.75 -5.39
CA TRP A 99 -4.74 4.49 -4.12
C TRP A 99 -5.47 3.16 -4.18
N THR A 100 -4.81 2.13 -4.74
CA THR A 100 -5.36 0.79 -4.82
C THR A 100 -5.15 0.07 -3.50
N PRO A 101 -6.11 -0.74 -3.03
CA PRO A 101 -6.00 -1.40 -1.73
C PRO A 101 -4.82 -2.39 -1.68
N CYS A 102 -4.49 -3.04 -2.81
CA CYS A 102 -3.38 -3.97 -2.93
C CYS A 102 -2.00 -3.34 -2.65
N GLU A 103 -1.81 -2.05 -2.95
CA GLU A 103 -0.55 -1.35 -2.70
C GLU A 103 -0.60 -0.47 -1.46
N THR A 104 -1.75 0.16 -1.24
CA THR A 104 -1.94 1.17 -0.21
C THR A 104 -2.02 0.51 1.17
N CYS A 105 -2.88 -0.49 1.37
CA CYS A 105 -3.06 -1.10 2.69
C CYS A 105 -1.77 -1.75 3.23
N PRO A 106 -1.01 -2.56 2.45
CA PRO A 106 0.27 -3.09 2.91
C PRO A 106 1.32 -2.02 3.15
N SER A 107 1.32 -0.95 2.36
CA SER A 107 2.29 0.13 2.56
C SER A 107 1.96 0.98 3.81
N LEU A 108 0.68 1.27 4.04
CA LEU A 108 0.21 1.98 5.22
C LEU A 108 0.47 1.19 6.51
N SER A 109 0.33 -0.14 6.49
CA SER A 109 0.60 -0.96 7.67
C SER A 109 2.07 -0.98 8.08
N ARG A 110 2.95 -0.50 7.20
CA ARG A 110 4.39 -0.31 7.44
C ARG A 110 4.77 1.14 7.70
N ASP A 111 3.81 2.07 7.67
CA ASP A 111 4.06 3.48 7.94
C ASP A 111 3.75 3.81 9.42
N PRO A 112 4.77 4.11 10.24
CA PRO A 112 4.57 4.43 11.65
C PRO A 112 3.62 5.61 11.88
N LYS A 113 3.48 6.52 10.90
CA LYS A 113 2.56 7.66 10.99
C LYS A 113 1.10 7.21 11.05
N VAL A 114 0.75 6.14 10.34
CA VAL A 114 -0.61 5.60 10.34
C VAL A 114 -0.92 4.95 11.67
N LEU A 115 0.05 4.23 12.25
CA LEU A 115 -0.10 3.64 13.58
C LEU A 115 -0.31 4.73 14.65
N LEU A 116 0.49 5.79 14.63
CA LEU A 116 0.33 6.94 15.52
C LEU A 116 -1.02 7.65 15.30
N TRP A 117 -1.48 7.77 14.06
CA TRP A 117 -2.78 8.34 13.72
C TRP A 117 -3.93 7.49 14.27
N ASN A 118 -3.86 6.16 14.12
CA ASN A 118 -4.85 5.23 14.66
C ASN A 118 -4.96 5.33 16.18
N VAL A 119 -3.83 5.39 16.89
CA VAL A 119 -3.83 5.58 18.35
C VAL A 119 -4.52 6.90 18.74
N LYS A 120 -4.20 8.00 18.06
CA LYS A 120 -4.85 9.30 18.31
C LYS A 120 -6.35 9.25 18.05
N GLU A 121 -6.78 8.60 16.97
CA GLU A 121 -8.19 8.46 16.64
C GLU A 121 -8.96 7.61 17.64
N ILE A 122 -8.38 6.52 18.13
CA ILE A 122 -8.99 5.67 19.17
C ILE A 122 -9.23 6.49 20.45
N VAL A 123 -8.23 7.26 20.88
CA VAL A 123 -8.34 8.16 22.05
C VAL A 123 -9.38 9.25 21.81
N ARG A 124 -9.37 9.91 20.64
CA ARG A 124 -10.30 10.99 20.28
C ARG A 124 -11.76 10.54 20.28
N ARG A 125 -12.02 9.30 19.87
CA ARG A 125 -13.37 8.72 19.85
C ARG A 125 -13.86 8.25 21.21
N GLY A 126 -13.05 8.39 22.28
CA GLY A 126 -13.42 7.98 23.63
C GLY A 126 -13.58 6.46 23.77
N MET A 127 -12.87 5.68 22.96
CA MET A 127 -13.01 4.22 22.85
C MET A 127 -11.85 3.45 23.49
N MET A 128 -11.17 4.07 24.45
CA MET A 128 -10.15 3.44 25.30
C MET A 128 -10.77 2.90 26.57
#